data_AF-A0A231GUH8-F1
#
_entry.id   AF-A0A231GUH8-F1
#
_cell.length_a   1.000
_cell.length_b   1.000
_cell.length_c   1.000
_cell.angle_alpha   90.00
_cell.angle_beta   90.00
_cell.angle_gamma   90.00
#
_symmetry.space_group_name_H-M   'P 1'
#
loop_
_entity.id
_entity.type
_entity.pdbx_description
1 polymer ?
#
loop_
_entity_poly.entity_id
_entity_poly.type
_entity_poly.pdbx_seq_one_letter_code
_entity_poly.pdbx_strand_id
1 'polypeptide(L)' 'MDLSRLEWARMNLEQVRAQLLDAAAFAKYLPPEQLERAAWKIGEGLRIYREETEPADAGPPGAACIDYRGAKRQSR' A
#
# COMPACT_ATOMS: atom_id res chain seq x y z
N MET A 1 -15.68 -17.49 2.04
CA MET A 1 -14.35 -17.24 1.47
C MET A 1 -13.80 -16.04 2.21
N ASP A 2 -12.86 -16.26 3.10
CA ASP A 2 -12.17 -15.17 3.81
C ASP A 2 -11.16 -14.54 2.85
N LEU A 3 -11.29 -13.25 2.60
CA LEU A 3 -10.33 -12.49 1.80
C LEU A 3 -9.02 -12.43 2.57
N SER A 4 -7.88 -12.64 1.89
CA SER A 4 -6.59 -12.28 2.50
C SER A 4 -6.55 -10.78 2.79
N ARG A 5 -5.71 -10.39 3.76
CA ARG A 5 -5.52 -8.97 4.15
C ARG A 5 -5.18 -8.10 2.94
N LEU A 6 -4.29 -8.59 2.07
CA LEU A 6 -3.85 -7.91 0.86
C LEU A 6 -4.97 -7.80 -0.19
N GLU A 7 -5.77 -8.85 -0.38
CA GLU A 7 -6.95 -8.79 -1.27
C GLU A 7 -8.00 -7.81 -0.76
N TRP A 8 -8.25 -7.78 0.55
CA TRP A 8 -9.14 -6.82 1.18
C TRP A 8 -8.65 -5.38 0.99
N ALA A 9 -7.35 -5.13 1.18
CA ALA A 9 -6.74 -3.82 0.98
C ALA A 9 -6.88 -3.35 -0.49
N ARG A 10 -6.58 -4.24 -1.44
CA ARG A 10 -6.71 -3.96 -2.88
C ARG A 10 -8.16 -3.66 -3.25
N MET A 11 -9.11 -4.46 -2.77
CA MET A 11 -10.53 -4.26 -3.03
C MET A 11 -11.01 -2.89 -2.54
N ASN A 12 -10.62 -2.47 -1.33
CA ASN A 12 -11.00 -1.16 -0.81
C ASN A 12 -10.42 -0.01 -1.64
N LEU A 13 -9.16 -0.11 -2.04
CA LEU A 13 -8.51 0.91 -2.88
C LEU A 13 -9.19 1.03 -4.25
N GLU A 14 -9.51 -0.10 -4.90
CA GLU A 14 -10.23 -0.08 -6.18
C GLU A 14 -11.65 0.47 -6.03
N GLN A 15 -12.35 0.15 -4.93
CA GLN A 15 -13.69 0.68 -4.68
C GLN A 15 -13.67 2.20 -4.54
N VAL A 16 -12.75 2.74 -3.75
CA VAL A 16 -12.62 4.20 -3.56
C VAL A 16 -12.22 4.86 -4.87
N ARG A 17 -11.29 4.27 -5.63
CA ARG A 17 -10.89 4.77 -6.95
C ARG A 17 -12.09 4.86 -7.89
N ALA A 18 -12.90 3.80 -7.98
CA ALA A 18 -14.08 3.78 -8.84
C ALA A 18 -15.10 4.86 -8.42
N GLN A 19 -15.34 5.02 -7.12
CA GLN A 19 -16.24 6.04 -6.58
C GLN A 19 -15.79 7.46 -6.92
N LEU A 20 -14.49 7.75 -6.77
CA LEU A 20 -13.93 9.07 -7.08
C LEU A 20 -13.96 9.36 -8.58
N LEU A 21 -13.65 8.37 -9.42
CA LEU A 21 -13.73 8.52 -10.88
C LEU A 21 -15.15 8.74 -11.36
N ASP A 22 -16.12 8.01 -10.81
CA ASP A 22 -17.54 8.20 -11.11
C ASP A 22 -18.01 9.60 -10.67
N ALA A 23 -17.60 10.06 -9.50
CA ALA A 23 -17.94 11.41 -9.04
C ALA A 23 -17.33 12.50 -9.93
N ALA A 24 -16.05 12.35 -10.32
CA ALA A 24 -15.38 13.27 -11.23
C ALA A 24 -15.99 13.27 -12.64
N ALA A 25 -16.34 12.11 -13.18
CA ALA A 25 -16.90 11.97 -14.52
C ALA A 25 -18.29 12.60 -14.66
N PHE A 26 -19.10 12.54 -13.60
CA PHE A 26 -20.49 12.97 -13.62
C PHE A 26 -20.78 14.18 -12.73
N ALA A 27 -19.74 14.87 -12.25
CA ALA A 27 -19.84 15.99 -11.30
C ALA A 27 -20.74 15.66 -10.08
N LYS A 28 -20.71 14.40 -9.61
CA LYS A 28 -21.55 13.98 -8.49
C LYS A 28 -21.01 14.57 -7.20
N TYR A 29 -21.91 15.14 -6.41
CA TYR A 29 -21.57 15.59 -5.07
C TYR A 29 -21.32 14.37 -4.16
N LEU A 30 -20.10 14.28 -3.64
CA LEU A 30 -19.77 13.37 -2.55
C LEU A 30 -19.91 14.14 -1.23
N PRO A 31 -20.82 13.73 -0.33
CA PRO A 31 -20.95 14.37 0.98
C PRO A 31 -19.68 14.15 1.82
N PRO A 32 -19.40 15.05 2.78
CA PRO A 32 -18.20 15.00 3.61
C PRO A 32 -17.99 13.63 4.26
N GLU A 33 -19.04 13.01 4.79
CA GLU A 33 -18.96 11.70 5.44
C GLU A 33 -18.51 10.58 4.47
N GLN A 34 -18.88 10.66 3.18
CA GLN A 34 -18.41 9.70 2.18
C GLN A 34 -16.93 9.94 1.85
N LEU A 35 -16.48 11.20 1.84
CA LEU A 35 -15.07 11.54 1.66
C LEU A 35 -14.21 11.09 2.84
N GLU A 36 -14.70 11.26 4.08
CA GLU A 36 -14.04 10.77 5.28
C GLU A 36 -13.90 9.23 5.27
N ARG A 37 -14.97 8.52 4.92
CA ARG A 37 -14.95 7.06 4.76
C ARG A 37 -13.97 6.62 3.66
N ALA A 38 -13.93 7.34 2.54
CA ALA A 38 -12.99 7.08 1.45
C ALA A 38 -11.53 7.30 1.90
N ALA A 39 -11.25 8.40 2.60
CA ALA A 39 -9.93 8.71 3.14
C ALA A 39 -9.47 7.64 4.14
N TRP A 40 -10.35 7.20 5.04
CA TRP A 40 -10.06 6.11 5.97
C TRP A 40 -9.73 4.80 5.26
N LYS A 41 -10.53 4.41 4.24
CA LYS A 41 -10.27 3.22 3.42
C LYS A 41 -8.93 3.28 2.68
N ILE A 42 -8.57 4.45 2.15
CA ILE A 42 -7.28 4.65 1.50
C ILE A 42 -6.14 4.46 2.50
N GLY A 43 -6.21 5.13 3.66
CA GLY A 43 -5.19 5.03 4.69
C GLY A 43 -4.97 3.59 5.17
N GLU A 44 -6.07 2.88 5.44
CA GLU A 44 -6.01 1.51 5.92
C GLU A 44 -5.54 0.52 4.84
N GLY A 45 -6.01 0.69 3.60
CA GLY A 45 -5.55 -0.10 2.46
C GLY A 45 -4.07 0.07 2.19
N LEU A 46 -3.55 1.30 2.25
CA LEU A 46 -2.12 1.58 2.09
C LEU A 46 -1.29 1.01 3.25
N ARG A 47 -1.78 1.11 4.50
CA ARG A 47 -1.11 0.54 5.68
C ARG A 47 -0.93 -0.97 5.52
N ILE A 48 -2.01 -1.68 5.17
CA ILE A 48 -1.97 -3.13 4.98
C ILE A 48 -1.09 -3.49 3.78
N TYR A 49 -1.22 -2.77 2.66
CA TYR A 49 -0.38 -3.03 1.49
C TYR A 49 1.10 -2.92 1.85
N ARG A 50 1.48 -1.89 2.62
CA ARG A 50 2.84 -1.71 3.10
C ARG A 50 3.30 -2.86 3.99
N GLU A 51 2.50 -3.24 4.98
CA GLU A 51 2.83 -4.34 5.90
C GLU A 51 2.99 -5.69 5.21
N GLU A 52 2.23 -5.94 4.14
CA GLU A 52 2.22 -7.22 3.43
C GLU A 52 3.23 -7.27 2.27
N THR A 53 3.70 -6.11 1.77
CA THR A 53 4.60 -6.03 0.60
C THR A 53 5.99 -5.51 0.92
N GLU A 54 6.18 -4.74 1.99
CA GLU A 54 7.52 -4.35 2.42
C GLU A 54 8.17 -5.51 3.16
N PRO A 55 9.37 -5.96 2.74
CA PRO A 55 10.13 -6.91 3.54
C PRO A 55 10.45 -6.28 4.89
N ALA A 56 10.24 -7.03 5.98
CA ALA A 56 10.56 -6.61 7.35
C ALA A 56 12.04 -6.21 7.56
N ASP A 57 12.89 -6.45 6.57
CA ASP A 57 14.32 -6.21 6.55
C ASP A 57 14.76 -5.31 5.37
N ALA A 58 13.94 -4.30 5.03
CA ALA A 58 14.50 -3.12 4.38
C ALA A 58 15.42 -2.44 5.41
N GLY A 59 16.66 -2.95 5.52
CA GLY A 59 17.70 -2.38 6.36
C GLY A 59 17.83 -0.86 6.14
N PRO A 60 18.48 -0.12 7.05
CA PRO A 60 18.52 1.34 7.01
C PRO A 60 18.91 1.84 5.61
N PRO A 61 18.33 2.96 5.14
CA PRO A 61 18.63 3.51 3.82
C PRO A 61 20.15 3.61 3.62
N GLY A 62 20.71 2.80 2.71
CA GLY A 62 22.16 2.69 2.48
C GLY A 62 22.80 1.33 2.80
N ALA A 63 22.08 0.38 3.41
CA ALA A 63 22.59 -0.98 3.65
C ALA A 63 22.74 -1.83 2.36
N ALA A 64 22.13 -1.39 1.26
CA ALA A 64 22.18 -2.04 -0.05
C ALA A 64 23.41 -1.68 -0.89
N CYS A 65 24.48 -1.12 -0.29
CA CYS A 65 25.79 -1.06 -0.94
C CYS A 65 26.38 -2.48 -0.96
N ILE A 66 25.91 -3.29 -1.91
CA ILE A 66 26.55 -4.53 -2.29
C ILE A 66 27.91 -4.13 -2.88
N ASP A 67 29.00 -4.42 -2.15
CA ASP A 67 30.33 -4.35 -2.72
C ASP A 67 30.39 -5.34 -3.88
N TYR A 68 30.26 -4.86 -5.12
CA TYR A 68 30.37 -5.67 -6.36
C TYR A 68 31.74 -6.35 -6.51
N ARG A 69 32.67 -6.06 -5.58
CA ARG A 69 34.05 -6.53 -5.55
C ARG A 69 34.22 -7.74 -4.64
N GLY A 70 33.44 -8.79 -4.91
CA GLY A 70 33.72 -10.21 -4.59
C GLY A 70 34.63 -10.56 -3.41
N ALA A 71 34.40 -10.03 -2.21
CA ALA A 71 35.17 -10.42 -1.03
C ALA A 71 34.37 -11.41 -0.18
N LYS A 72 34.68 -12.71 -0.32
CA LYS A 72 34.23 -13.72 0.63
C LYS A 72 34.76 -13.35 2.03
N ARG A 73 33.88 -12.92 2.93
CA ARG A 73 34.18 -12.96 4.36
C ARG A 73 33.96 -14.38 4.86
N GLN A 74 35.03 -15.18 4.83
CA GLN A 74 35.15 -16.29 5.78
C GLN A 74 35.43 -15.67 7.14
N SER A 75 34.57 -15.92 8.12
CA SER A 75 34.89 -15.71 9.53
C SER A 75 35.02 -17.07 10.19
N ARG A 76 36.24 -17.38 10.62
CA ARG A 76 36.52 -18.27 11.76
C ARG A 76 36.08 -17.58 13.04
#